data_AF-A0A392QYM3-F1
#
_entry.id   AF-A0A392QYM3-F1
#
_cell.length_a   1.000
_cell.length_b   1.000
_cell.length_c   1.000
_cell.angle_alpha   90.00
_cell.angle_beta   90.00
_cell.angle_gamma   90.00
#
_symmetry.space_group_name_H-M   'P 1'
#
loop_
_entity.id
_entity.type
_entity.pdbx_description
1 polymer ?
#
loop_
_entity_poly.entity_id
_entity_poly.type
_entity_poly.pdbx_seq_one_letter_code
_entity_poly.pdbx_strand_id
1 'polypeptide(L)'
;MRLVGETASGHFCASFGLSGRCIKELASIKSLAYDGWFIKRYAVELERYHGELHDHVKEAVPSSWDPEALARFIERFGTHVIVGVSMGGKDVLYVRQEHTSDI
;
A
#
# COMPACT_ATOMS: atom_id res chain seq x y z
N MET A 1 -9.91 -23.11 0.82
CA MET A 1 -9.28 -22.19 -0.15
C MET A 1 -8.14 -21.48 0.56
N ARG A 2 -6.89 -21.93 0.36
CA ARG A 2 -5.70 -21.31 0.97
C ARG A 2 -5.24 -20.21 0.03
N LEU A 3 -5.45 -18.94 0.42
CA LEU A 3 -4.68 -17.84 -0.14
C LEU A 3 -3.26 -18.02 0.36
N VAL A 4 -2.38 -18.55 -0.50
CA VAL A 4 -0.93 -18.54 -0.25
C VAL A 4 -0.56 -17.07 -0.13
N GLY A 5 -0.25 -16.65 1.09
CA GLY A 5 -0.20 -15.23 1.48
C GLY A 5 0.64 -14.40 0.52
N GLU A 6 0.01 -13.40 -0.08
CA GLU A 6 0.71 -12.32 -0.77
C GLU A 6 1.31 -11.39 0.28
N THR A 7 2.43 -10.76 -0.06
CA THR A 7 3.11 -9.81 0.84
C THR A 7 2.18 -8.66 1.22
N ALA A 8 2.22 -8.22 2.49
CA ALA A 8 1.45 -7.08 2.95
C ALA A 8 1.70 -5.85 2.05
N SER A 9 0.61 -5.24 1.57
CA SER A 9 0.59 -4.13 0.61
C SER A 9 0.90 -2.77 1.27
N GLY A 10 1.88 -2.72 2.16
CA GLY A 10 2.29 -1.49 2.83
C GLY A 10 3.21 -0.62 1.97
N HIS A 11 3.33 0.67 2.30
CA HIS A 11 4.19 1.63 1.59
C HIS A 11 5.64 1.14 1.41
N PHE A 12 6.20 0.49 2.43
CA PHE A 12 7.54 -0.09 2.35
C PHE A 12 7.63 -1.15 1.23
N CYS A 13 6.80 -2.18 1.27
CA CYS A 13 6.78 -3.24 0.25
C CYS A 13 6.50 -2.70 -1.16
N ALA A 14 5.57 -1.73 -1.26
CA ALA A 14 5.25 -1.06 -2.51
C ALA A 14 6.44 -0.30 -3.09
N SER A 15 7.24 0.35 -2.24
CA SER A 15 8.45 1.09 -2.66
C SER A 15 9.51 0.18 -3.31
N PHE A 16 9.49 -1.12 -3.00
CA PHE A 16 10.36 -2.13 -3.61
C PHE A 16 9.67 -2.95 -4.72
N GLY A 17 8.44 -2.59 -5.11
CA GLY A 17 7.67 -3.31 -6.14
C GLY A 17 7.25 -4.73 -5.72
N LEU A 18 7.02 -4.94 -4.42
CA LEU A 18 6.68 -6.25 -3.83
C LEU A 18 5.18 -6.44 -3.54
N SER A 19 4.36 -5.41 -3.76
CA SER A 19 2.91 -5.48 -3.60
C SER A 19 2.31 -6.55 -4.50
N GLY A 20 1.48 -7.45 -3.94
CA GLY A 20 0.84 -8.53 -4.68
C GLY A 20 1.78 -9.63 -5.17
N ARG A 21 3.07 -9.61 -4.79
CA ARG A 21 3.99 -10.71 -5.11
C ARG A 21 3.80 -11.88 -4.16
N CYS A 22 3.95 -13.08 -4.72
CA CYS A 22 3.96 -14.31 -3.95
C CYS A 22 5.23 -14.39 -3.09
N ILE A 23 5.12 -14.93 -1.88
CA ILE A 23 6.25 -15.13 -0.95
C ILE A 23 7.42 -15.89 -1.61
N LYS A 24 7.15 -16.78 -2.58
CA LYS A 24 8.21 -17.49 -3.32
C LYS A 24 9.08 -16.56 -4.16
N GLU A 25 8.52 -15.50 -4.73
CA GLU A 25 9.28 -14.50 -5.51
C GLU A 25 10.14 -13.61 -4.61
N LEU A 26 9.84 -13.56 -3.31
CA LEU A 26 10.64 -12.84 -2.31
C LEU A 26 11.85 -13.65 -1.84
N ALA A 27 11.91 -14.96 -2.10
CA ALA A 27 12.94 -15.84 -1.55
C ALA A 27 14.37 -15.50 -2.02
N SER A 28 14.50 -14.81 -3.16
CA SER A 28 15.77 -14.28 -3.65
C SER A 28 16.23 -13.03 -2.91
N ILE A 29 15.32 -12.28 -2.30
CA ILE A 29 15.63 -11.03 -1.58
C ILE A 29 16.20 -11.40 -0.22
N LYS A 30 17.44 -10.97 0.04
CA LYS A 30 18.12 -11.17 1.33
C LYS A 30 17.85 -10.05 2.30
N SER A 31 17.83 -8.81 1.82
CA SER A 31 17.66 -7.64 2.68
C SER A 31 17.05 -6.49 1.92
N LEU A 32 16.24 -5.70 2.62
CA LEU A 32 15.63 -4.47 2.14
C LEU A 32 15.91 -3.38 3.17
N ALA A 33 16.42 -2.25 2.72
CA ALA A 33 16.67 -1.10 3.57
C ALA A 33 16.30 0.17 2.81
N TYR A 34 15.84 1.18 3.54
CA TYR A 34 15.72 2.52 2.99
C TYR A 34 16.27 3.51 4.00
N ASP A 35 16.83 4.59 3.48
CA ASP A 35 17.19 5.77 4.25
C ASP A 35 16.69 7.00 3.50
N GLY A 36 16.33 8.05 4.21
CA GLY A 36 15.78 9.22 3.53
C GLY A 36 15.48 10.40 4.43
N TRP A 37 15.42 11.56 3.79
CA TRP A 37 15.10 12.83 4.39
C TRP A 37 13.69 13.27 4.00
N PHE A 38 12.86 13.57 5.01
CA PHE A 38 11.46 13.95 4.82
C PHE A 38 11.24 15.36 5.37
N ILE A 39 10.93 16.31 4.49
CA ILE A 39 10.62 17.68 4.87
C ILE A 39 9.10 17.86 4.80
N LYS A 40 8.46 18.03 5.95
CA LYS A 40 7.04 18.39 6.04
C LYS A 40 6.90 19.91 5.99
N ARG A 41 6.12 20.42 5.02
CA ARG A 41 5.80 21.85 4.91
C ARG A 41 4.44 22.19 5.52
N TYR A 42 3.45 21.33 5.32
CA TYR A 42 2.15 21.46 5.96
C TYR A 42 1.47 20.10 6.08
N ALA A 43 0.46 20.03 6.96
CA ALA A 43 -0.38 18.86 7.14
C ALA A 43 -1.81 19.25 6.82
N VAL A 44 -2.56 18.33 6.22
CA VAL A 44 -4.00 18.42 6.09
C VAL A 44 -4.57 17.17 6.74
N GLU A 45 -5.51 17.34 7.65
CA GLU A 45 -6.17 16.24 8.37
C GLU A 45 -7.68 16.46 8.33
N LEU A 46 -8.44 15.39 8.19
CA LEU A 46 -9.89 15.44 8.25
C LEU A 46 -10.34 15.68 9.70
N GLU A 47 -10.93 16.84 9.95
CA GLU A 47 -11.40 17.20 11.29
C GLU A 47 -12.74 16.53 11.60
N ARG A 48 -12.70 15.41 12.33
CA ARG A 48 -13.84 14.55 12.70
C ARG A 48 -14.55 13.95 11.47
N TYR A 49 -14.79 12.64 11.51
CA TYR A 49 -15.23 11.87 10.33
C TYR A 49 -16.71 12.14 9.98
N HIS A 50 -17.00 13.31 9.41
CA HIS A 50 -18.32 13.70 8.88
C HIS A 50 -18.29 13.84 7.35
N GLY A 51 -17.35 13.18 6.69
CA GLY A 51 -17.27 13.16 5.22
C GLY A 51 -18.33 12.25 4.62
N GLU A 52 -19.00 12.72 3.56
CA GLU A 52 -19.89 11.88 2.76
C GLU A 52 -19.09 11.18 1.64
N LEU A 53 -19.38 9.89 1.42
CA LEU A 53 -18.88 9.20 0.24
C LEU A 53 -19.51 9.79 -1.01
N HIS A 54 -18.71 9.98 -2.05
CA HIS A 54 -19.24 10.38 -3.35
C HIS A 54 -20.16 9.29 -3.91
N ASP A 55 -21.22 9.67 -4.63
CA ASP A 55 -22.27 8.72 -5.04
C ASP A 55 -21.75 7.55 -5.87
N HIS A 56 -20.81 7.80 -6.79
CA HIS A 56 -20.16 6.75 -7.57
C HIS A 56 -19.41 5.69 -6.71
N VAL A 57 -18.95 6.06 -5.50
CA VAL A 57 -18.32 5.12 -4.57
C VAL A 57 -19.41 4.27 -3.92
N LYS A 58 -20.50 4.90 -3.46
CA LYS A 58 -21.65 4.21 -2.86
C LYS A 58 -22.25 3.20 -3.84
N GLU A 59 -22.46 3.61 -5.09
CA GLU A 59 -23.02 2.78 -6.16
C GLU A 59 -22.13 1.59 -6.53
N ALA A 60 -20.82 1.71 -6.34
CA ALA A 60 -19.89 0.64 -6.63
C ALA A 60 -19.80 -0.42 -5.52
N VAL A 61 -20.33 -0.15 -4.33
CA VAL A 61 -20.37 -1.12 -3.23
C VAL A 61 -21.33 -2.26 -3.59
N PRO A 62 -20.90 -3.53 -3.57
CA PRO A 62 -21.79 -4.65 -3.81
C PRO A 62 -22.93 -4.69 -2.79
N SER A 63 -24.17 -4.82 -3.27
CA SER A 63 -25.37 -4.87 -2.40
C SER A 63 -25.53 -6.19 -1.64
N SER A 64 -24.73 -7.21 -2.00
CA SER A 64 -24.70 -8.53 -1.37
C SER A 64 -23.27 -9.05 -1.36
N TRP A 65 -23.06 -10.15 -0.63
CA TRP A 65 -21.76 -10.81 -0.58
C TRP A 65 -21.44 -11.50 -1.91
N ASP A 66 -20.59 -10.86 -2.72
CA ASP A 66 -19.97 -11.42 -3.92
C ASP A 66 -18.44 -11.22 -3.83
N PRO A 67 -17.66 -12.29 -3.63
CA PRO A 67 -16.20 -12.20 -3.56
C PRO A 67 -15.55 -11.53 -4.78
N GLU A 68 -16.10 -11.74 -5.98
CA GLU A 68 -15.52 -11.20 -7.21
C GLU A 68 -15.80 -9.70 -7.33
N ALA A 69 -17.03 -9.27 -7.04
CA ALA A 69 -17.36 -7.85 -7.00
C ALA A 69 -16.63 -7.10 -5.88
N LEU A 70 -16.43 -7.72 -4.71
CA LEU A 70 -15.63 -7.15 -3.63
C LEU A 70 -14.15 -7.00 -4.03
N ALA A 71 -13.57 -8.01 -4.69
CA ALA A 71 -12.21 -7.91 -5.21
C ALA A 71 -12.07 -6.75 -6.21
N ARG A 72 -13.01 -6.60 -7.16
CA ARG A 72 -13.04 -5.46 -8.09
C ARG A 72 -13.19 -4.12 -7.40
N PHE A 73 -14.03 -4.03 -6.34
CA PHE A 73 -14.18 -2.81 -5.55
C PHE A 73 -12.86 -2.43 -4.88
N ILE A 74 -12.19 -3.39 -4.25
CA ILE A 74 -10.89 -3.19 -3.58
C ILE A 74 -9.82 -2.79 -4.58
N GLU A 75 -9.79 -3.40 -5.76
CA GLU A 75 -8.84 -3.05 -6.83
C GLU A 75 -9.08 -1.63 -7.35
N ARG A 76 -10.34 -1.22 -7.47
CA ARG A 76 -10.73 0.10 -7.98
C ARG A 76 -10.55 1.24 -6.97
N PHE A 77 -10.94 1.03 -5.71
CA PHE A 77 -10.97 2.09 -4.68
C PHE A 77 -9.89 1.97 -3.62
N GLY A 78 -9.18 0.84 -3.59
CA GLY A 78 -8.18 0.53 -2.57
C GLY A 78 -8.79 -0.07 -1.30
N THR A 79 -7.92 -0.29 -0.32
CA THR A 79 -8.25 -0.93 0.97
C THR A 79 -8.34 0.07 2.14
N HIS A 80 -7.88 1.30 1.96
CA HIS A 80 -7.73 2.29 3.03
C HIS A 80 -8.23 3.66 2.59
N VAL A 81 -8.75 4.45 3.54
CA VAL A 81 -9.07 5.86 3.34
C VAL A 81 -7.99 6.72 3.97
N ILE A 82 -7.51 7.72 3.23
CA ILE A 82 -6.50 8.67 3.71
C ILE A 82 -7.20 9.75 4.54
N VAL A 83 -6.97 9.73 5.86
CA VAL A 83 -7.58 10.70 6.79
C VAL A 83 -6.71 11.91 7.09
N GLY A 84 -5.45 11.86 6.68
CA GLY A 84 -4.52 12.97 6.81
C GLY A 84 -3.30 12.75 5.92
N VAL A 85 -2.76 13.85 5.40
CA VAL A 85 -1.56 13.87 4.57
C VAL A 85 -0.61 14.94 5.04
N SER A 86 0.67 14.64 4.98
CA SER A 86 1.74 15.62 5.14
C SER A 86 2.33 15.91 3.76
N MET A 87 2.37 17.20 3.41
CA MET A 87 2.85 17.66 2.10
C MET A 87 4.19 18.38 2.26
N GLY A 88 5.09 18.11 1.31
CA GLY A 88 6.44 18.64 1.33
C GLY A 88 7.35 17.88 0.37
N GLY A 89 8.62 17.69 0.74
CA GLY A 89 9.61 17.00 -0.07
C GLY A 89 10.08 15.70 0.60
N LYS A 90 10.42 14.71 -0.20
CA LYS A 90 11.16 13.52 0.26
C LYS A 90 12.33 13.27 -0.67
N ASP A 91 13.47 12.92 -0.10
CA ASP A 91 14.61 12.35 -0.80
C ASP A 91 14.94 11.02 -0.13
N VAL A 92 14.75 9.91 -0.84
CA VAL A 92 14.76 8.57 -0.23
C VAL A 92 15.53 7.61 -1.12
N LEU A 93 16.53 6.97 -0.52
CA LEU A 93 17.32 5.92 -1.12
C LEU A 93 16.77 4.55 -0.67
N TYR A 94 16.43 3.71 -1.63
CA TYR A 94 15.95 2.35 -1.40
C TYR A 94 17.02 1.36 -1.87
N VAL A 95 17.40 0.44 -0.99
CA VAL A 95 18.40 -0.61 -1.25
C VAL A 95 17.73 -1.97 -1.17
N ARG A 96 17.87 -2.74 -2.25
CA ARG A 96 17.43 -4.13 -2.35
C ARG A 96 18.65 -5.02 -2.59
N GLN A 97 18.86 -5.98 -1.70
CA GLN A 97 19.93 -6.96 -1.81
C GLN A 97 19.36 -8.32 -2.17
N GLU A 98 19.83 -8.90 -3.28
CA GLU A 98 19.44 -10.24 -3.73
C GLU A 98 20.59 -11.25 -3.62
N HIS A 99 21.82 -10.76 -3.64
CA HIS A 99 23.02 -11.58 -3.54
C HIS A 99 23.64 -11.45 -2.16
N THR A 100 24.11 -12.58 -1.63
CA THR A 100 24.93 -12.59 -0.42
C THR A 100 26.30 -12.02 -0.75
N SER A 101 26.85 -11.24 0.17
CA SER A 101 28.26 -10.85 0.14
C SER A 101 29.01 -11.77 1.09
N ASP A 102 30.23 -12.16 0.73
CA ASP A 102 31.07 -13.09 1.50
C ASP A 102 31.93 -12.39 2.58
N ILE A 103 31.54 -11.17 2.98
CA ILE A 103 32.18 -10.43 4.08
C ILE A 103 31.50 -10.81 5.39
#